data_AF-A0A2E2WQY6-F1
#
_entry.id   AF-A0A2E2WQY6-F1
#
_cell.length_a   1.000
_cell.length_b   1.000
_cell.length_c   1.000
_cell.angle_alpha   90.00
_cell.angle_beta   90.00
_cell.angle_gamma   90.00
#
_symmetry.space_group_name_H-M   'P 1'
#
loop_
_entity.id
_entity.type
_entity.pdbx_description
1 polymer ?
#
loop_
_entity_poly.entity_id
_entity_poly.type
_entity_poly.pdbx_seq_one_letter_code
_entity_poly.pdbx_strand_id
1 'polypeptide(L)' 'MAKIDNVAKRRLAFSRLRDRNIVTKLFNELGPRYKERPGGYLRILKCGFRAGDKAAMAIVELVDRPQILDNETTK' A
#
# COMPACT_ATOMS: atom_id res chain seq x y z
N MET A 1 4.90 12.12 3.77
CA MET A 1 5.38 11.62 5.08
C MET A 1 6.52 10.62 4.89
N ALA A 2 6.27 9.39 4.46
CA ALA A 2 7.30 8.35 4.30
C ALA A 2 8.42 8.62 3.28
N LYS A 3 8.19 9.51 2.30
CA LYS A 3 9.19 9.91 1.30
C LYS A 3 10.46 10.55 1.87
N ILE A 4 10.35 11.16 3.05
CA ILE A 4 11.45 11.81 3.73
C ILE A 4 11.54 11.14 5.09
N ASP A 5 12.62 10.40 5.31
CA ASP A 5 12.82 9.65 6.54
C ASP A 5 13.42 10.55 7.63
N ASN A 6 12.74 10.62 8.78
CA ASN A 6 13.27 11.22 10.00
C ASN A 6 12.53 10.67 11.24
N VAL A 7 13.14 10.85 12.41
CA VAL A 7 12.62 10.32 13.68
C VAL A 7 11.22 10.84 13.99
N ALA A 8 10.96 12.13 13.77
CA ALA A 8 9.66 12.74 14.04
C ALA A 8 8.54 12.11 13.18
N LYS A 9 8.80 11.87 11.89
CA LYS A 9 7.86 11.24 10.97
C LYS A 9 7.65 9.77 11.30
N ARG A 10 8.69 9.03 11.68
CA ARG A 10 8.55 7.65 12.15
C ARG A 10 7.68 7.57 13.41
N ARG A 11 7.89 8.47 14.39
CA ARG A 11 7.04 8.57 15.60
C ARG A 11 5.58 8.90 15.27
N LEU A 12 5.35 9.84 14.36
CA LEU A 12 3.99 10.21 13.92
C LEU A 12 3.31 9.07 13.11
N ALA A 13 4.07 8.27 12.36
CA ALA A 13 3.51 7.11 11.68
C ALA A 13 3.13 6.03 12.69
N PHE A 14 3.99 5.80 13.67
CA PHE A 14 3.76 4.82 14.73
C PHE A 14 2.57 5.19 15.62
N SER A 15 2.33 6.47 15.91
CA SER A 15 1.15 6.88 16.69
C SER A 15 -0.18 6.53 16.00
N ARG A 16 -0.20 6.49 14.67
CA ARG A 16 -1.38 6.14 13.85
C ARG A 16 -1.52 4.64 13.61
N LEU A 17 -0.43 3.98 13.25
CA LEU A 17 -0.44 2.57 12.84
C LEU A 17 -0.28 1.61 14.01
N ARG A 18 0.42 2.03 15.07
CA ARG A 18 0.77 1.23 16.27
C ARG A 18 1.46 -0.11 15.98
N ASP A 19 2.00 -0.28 14.77
CA ASP A 19 2.70 -1.48 14.32
C ASP A 19 4.11 -1.10 13.84
N ARG A 20 5.13 -1.69 14.48
CA ARG A 20 6.53 -1.44 14.16
C ARG A 20 6.92 -1.99 12.79
N ASN A 21 6.41 -3.16 12.40
CA ASN A 21 6.75 -3.82 11.15
C ASN A 21 6.17 -3.02 9.97
N ILE A 22 4.93 -2.56 10.08
CA ILE A 22 4.30 -1.73 9.04
C ILE A 22 5.02 -0.39 8.91
N VAL A 23 5.38 0.27 10.03
CA VAL A 23 6.16 1.52 9.98
C VAL A 23 7.51 1.29 9.32
N THR A 24 8.20 0.19 9.65
CA THR A 24 9.49 -0.15 9.03
C THR A 24 9.34 -0.31 7.51
N LYS A 25 8.35 -1.08 7.06
CA LYS A 25 8.04 -1.26 5.64
C LYS A 25 7.69 0.06 4.93
N LEU A 26 6.91 0.92 5.60
CA LEU A 26 6.47 2.20 5.06
C LEU A 26 7.67 3.11 4.72
N PHE A 27 8.67 3.19 5.60
CA PHE A 27 9.83 4.06 5.39
C PHE A 27 10.94 3.40 4.58
N ASN A 28 11.18 2.09 4.74
CA ASN A 28 12.29 1.41 4.08
C ASN A 28 11.96 0.97 2.65
N GLU A 29 10.71 0.60 2.36
CA GLU A 29 10.31 0.08 1.03
C GLU A 29 9.42 1.07 0.27
N LEU A 30 8.31 1.48 0.88
CA LEU A 30 7.28 2.28 0.17
C LEU A 30 7.72 3.74 -0.02
N GLY A 31 8.43 4.32 0.95
CA GLY A 31 8.96 5.68 0.88
C GLY A 31 9.87 5.90 -0.34
N PRO A 32 10.93 5.08 -0.51
CA PRO A 32 11.79 5.11 -1.68
C PRO A 32 11.04 4.81 -2.98
N ARG A 33 10.17 3.80 -2.98
CA ARG A 33 9.39 3.39 -4.18
C ARG A 33 8.60 4.53 -4.80
N TYR A 34 7.99 5.39 -3.97
CA TYR A 34 7.16 6.50 -4.46
C TYR A 34 7.83 7.86 -4.37
N LYS A 35 9.15 7.94 -4.19
CA LYS A 35 9.85 9.21 -3.96
C LYS A 35 9.54 10.24 -5.05
N GLU A 36 9.63 9.82 -6.31
CA GLU A 36 9.46 10.67 -7.49
C GLU A 36 8.00 10.97 -7.86
N ARG A 37 7.05 10.11 -7.47
CA ARG A 37 5.63 10.23 -7.86
C ARG A 37 4.88 11.34 -7.09
N PRO A 38 4.40 12.42 -7.71
CA PRO A 38 3.69 13.50 -7.00
C PRO A 38 2.21 13.16 -6.71
N GLY A 39 1.96 12.23 -5.78
CA GLY A 39 0.58 11.84 -5.39
C GLY A 39 0.02 10.65 -6.16
N GLY A 40 -1.21 10.22 -5.83
CA GLY A 40 -1.86 9.08 -6.48
C GLY A 40 -1.18 7.73 -6.19
N TYR A 41 -0.97 7.42 -4.91
CA TYR A 41 -0.28 6.17 -4.49
C TYR A 41 -1.19 4.94 -4.49
N LEU A 42 -2.51 5.14 -4.59
CA LEU A 42 -3.52 4.08 -4.58
C LEU A 42 -4.31 4.08 -5.88
N ARG A 43 -4.70 2.89 -6.32
CA ARG A 43 -5.69 2.65 -7.38
C ARG A 43 -6.88 1.93 -6.76
N ILE A 44 -8.09 2.33 -7.16
CA ILE A 44 -9.35 1.73 -6.72
C ILE A 44 -10.02 1.10 -7.93
N LEU A 45 -10.32 -0.18 -7.85
CA LEU A 45 -11.01 -0.97 -8.88
C LEU A 45 -12.35 -1.43 -8.32
N LYS A 46 -13.46 -1.02 -8.94
CA LYS A 46 -14.81 -1.46 -8.52
C LYS A 46 -14.98 -2.93 -8.87
N CYS A 47 -15.46 -3.75 -7.94
CA CYS A 47 -15.63 -5.20 -8.14
C CYS A 47 -17.05 -5.69 -7.86
N GLY A 48 -18.05 -4.86 -8.16
CA GLY A 48 -19.47 -5.21 -8.04
C GLY A 48 -19.99 -5.08 -6.61
N PHE A 49 -20.88 -5.99 -6.21
CA PHE A 49 -21.56 -5.93 -4.93
C PHE A 49 -21.31 -7.20 -4.11
N ARG A 50 -21.19 -7.05 -2.79
CA ARG A 50 -21.04 -8.16 -1.85
C ARG A 50 -22.33 -8.98 -1.80
N ALA A 51 -22.19 -10.30 -1.80
CA ALA A 51 -23.30 -11.21 -1.64
C ALA A 51 -23.91 -11.09 -0.23
N GLY A 52 -25.25 -11.08 -0.15
CA GLY A 52 -26.00 -10.98 1.10
C GLY A 52 -26.54 -9.58 1.39
N ASP A 53 -25.71 -8.54 1.32
CA ASP A 53 -26.10 -7.17 1.68
C ASP A 53 -26.02 -6.16 0.52
N LYS A 54 -25.61 -6.61 -0.67
CA LYS A 54 -25.47 -5.78 -1.88
C LYS A 54 -24.59 -4.53 -1.61
N ALA A 55 -23.63 -4.61 -0.69
CA ALA A 55 -22.70 -3.51 -0.45
C ALA A 55 -21.76 -3.32 -1.66
N ALA A 56 -21.56 -2.09 -2.11
CA ALA A 56 -20.65 -1.81 -3.23
C ALA A 56 -19.20 -2.10 -2.82
N MET A 57 -18.53 -3.00 -3.54
CA MET A 57 -17.18 -3.45 -3.24
C MET A 57 -16.16 -2.82 -4.19
N ALA A 58 -14.95 -2.63 -3.66
CA ALA A 58 -13.80 -2.21 -4.46
C ALA A 58 -12.51 -2.86 -3.93
N ILE A 59 -11.59 -3.13 -4.84
CA ILE A 59 -10.23 -3.53 -4.55
C ILE A 59 -9.37 -2.26 -4.52
N VAL A 60 -8.61 -2.08 -3.45
CA VAL A 60 -7.66 -0.98 -3.30
C VAL A 60 -6.26 -1.55 -3.38
N GLU A 61 -5.48 -1.06 -4.34
CA GLU A 61 -4.11 -1.51 -4.56
C GLU A 61 -3.13 -0.34 -4.56
N LEU A 62 -1.87 -0.64 -4.24
CA LEU A 62 -0.77 0.30 -4.40
C LEU A 62 -0.38 0.36 -5.87
N VAL A 63 -0.23 1.57 -6.40
CA VAL A 63 0.28 1.80 -7.77
C VAL A 63 1.74 1.33 -7.83
N ASP A 64 2.23 0.88 -8.99
CA ASP A 64 3.62 0.39 -9.15
C ASP A 64 3.99 -0.78 -8.21
N ARG A 65 2.99 -1.55 -7.73
CA ARG A 65 3.24 -2.81 -7.03
C ARG A 65 3.96 -3.76 -8.01
N PRO A 66 5.11 -4.36 -7.63
CA PRO A 66 5.77 -5.34 -8.48
C PRO A 66 4.82 -6.52 -8.74
N GLN A 67 4.69 -6.90 -10.02
CA GLN A 67 3.98 -8.10 -10.38
C GLN A 67 4.85 -9.29 -10.00
N ILE A 68 4.28 -10.20 -9.20
CA ILE A 68 4.90 -11.49 -8.98
C ILE A 68 4.63 -12.26 -10.27
N LEU A 69 5.66 -12.46 -11.09
CA LEU A 69 5.59 -13.38 -12.20
C LEU A 69 5.57 -14.78 -11.60
N ASP A 70 4.37 -15.34 -11.48
CA ASP A 70 4.19 -16.74 -11.12
C ASP A 70 4.69 -17.59 -12.30
N ASN A 71 6.00 -17.81 -12.36
CA ASN A 71 6.61 -18.80 -13.24
C ASN A 71 6.28 -20.20 -12.69
N GLU A 72 5.02 -20.64 -12.78
CA GLU A 72 4.60 -22.05 -12.70
C GLU A 72 3.08 -22.18 -12.87
N THR A 73 2.64 -22.26 -14.13
CA THR A 73 1.41 -23.01 -14.49
C THR A 73 1.76 -23.96 -15.62
N THR A 74 2.74 -24.83 -15.36
CA THR A 74 2.95 -26.04 -16.16
C THR A 74 3.18 -27.19 -15.20
N LYS A 75 2.06 -27.77 -14.76
CA LYS A 75 1.83 -29.21 -14.61
C LYS A 75 0.35 -29.44 -14.36
#